data_AF-A0A951I1I4-F1
#
_entry.id   AF-A0A951I1I4-F1
#
_cell.length_a   1.000
_cell.length_b   1.000
_cell.length_c   1.000
_cell.angle_alpha   90.00
_cell.angle_beta   90.00
_cell.angle_gamma   90.00
#
_symmetry.space_group_name_H-M   'P 1'
#
loop_
_entity.id
_entity.type
_entity.pdbx_description
1 polymer ?
#
loop_
_entity_poly.entity_id
_entity_poly.type
_entity_poly.pdbx_seq_one_letter_code
_entity_poly.pdbx_strand_id
1 'polypeptide(L)'
;MLKHNLMYLRYFIALLLLALVAASCNRSDRFTAYFGRTRPPAGEVLRYVSGDEPESLDPQVSTGQPEGRIYMALYEGLTVYGPKDMQPVPGVAERWDINHDSTEFTFHLRRNARWSNGDPLTAKDFVYSLRRGLAPETASRFAFLAYYVKYAQPYNEGAVFVRDPQTGQFLLRKDFEPGAATPEAQAEISGTQFHQFINAPERLTLPGDEKGRAKVLAADPKLQAALAGKEFVKVAAEDVGIEAVDDYTLRYTLVQPASFFLGLTSNQFFSPVPRAAIEQYGDQWAQPGHIVTCGPFKL
;
A
#
# COMPACT_ATOMS: atom_id res chain seq x y z
N MET A 1 -54.48 30.45 66.00
CA MET A 1 -53.41 31.13 65.24
C MET A 1 -52.23 30.23 64.87
N LEU A 2 -51.74 29.33 65.74
CA LEU A 2 -50.53 28.52 65.47
C LEU A 2 -50.63 27.53 64.28
N LYS A 3 -51.81 26.93 64.04
CA LYS A 3 -52.01 25.96 62.93
C LYS A 3 -51.97 26.59 61.53
N HIS A 4 -52.38 27.86 61.41
CA HIS A 4 -52.35 28.59 60.13
C HIS A 4 -50.90 28.91 59.72
N ASN A 5 -50.07 29.36 60.67
CA ASN A 5 -48.66 29.65 60.40
C ASN A 5 -47.84 28.40 60.02
N LEU A 6 -48.17 27.25 60.61
CA LEU A 6 -47.52 25.97 60.26
C LEU A 6 -47.89 25.49 58.85
N MET A 7 -49.11 25.80 58.40
CA MET A 7 -49.56 25.49 57.04
C MET A 7 -48.85 26.36 56.00
N TYR A 8 -48.73 27.67 56.25
CA TYR A 8 -47.95 28.58 55.38
C TYR A 8 -46.47 28.22 55.33
N LEU A 9 -45.87 27.81 56.45
CA LEU A 9 -44.47 27.38 56.49
C LEU A 9 -44.24 26.10 55.65
N ARG A 10 -45.19 25.16 55.68
CA ARG A 10 -45.14 23.95 54.83
C ARG A 10 -45.25 24.28 53.34
N TYR A 11 -46.15 25.18 52.96
CA TYR A 11 -46.26 25.64 51.57
C TYR A 11 -45.02 26.41 51.11
N PHE A 12 -44.43 27.22 51.99
CA PHE A 12 -43.20 27.95 51.71
C PHE A 12 -42.01 26.99 51.50
N ILE A 13 -41.85 26.00 52.37
CA ILE A 13 -40.80 24.96 52.21
C ILE A 13 -41.01 24.15 50.93
N ALA A 14 -42.27 23.78 50.61
CA ALA A 14 -42.58 23.04 49.38
C ALA A 14 -42.27 23.87 48.12
N LEU A 15 -42.60 25.17 48.11
CA LEU A 15 -42.26 26.08 47.01
C LEU A 15 -40.75 26.29 46.88
N LEU A 16 -40.04 26.38 48.00
CA LEU A 16 -38.58 26.55 48.01
C LEU A 16 -37.85 25.30 47.53
N LEU A 17 -38.35 24.10 47.89
CA LEU A 17 -37.86 22.82 47.36
C LEU A 17 -38.16 22.68 45.86
N LEU A 18 -39.34 23.10 45.40
CA LEU A 18 -39.70 23.09 43.98
C LEU A 18 -38.80 24.04 43.16
N ALA A 19 -38.47 25.21 43.72
CA ALA A 19 -37.55 26.16 43.10
C ALA A 19 -36.10 25.63 43.04
N LEU A 20 -35.65 24.92 44.08
CA LEU A 20 -34.34 24.25 44.08
C LEU A 20 -34.25 23.11 43.06
N VAL A 21 -35.33 22.34 42.87
CA VAL A 21 -35.39 21.29 41.83
C VAL A 21 -35.39 21.93 40.43
N ALA A 22 -36.11 23.03 40.22
CA ALA A 22 -36.12 23.75 38.94
C ALA A 22 -34.76 24.38 38.59
N ALA A 23 -33.99 24.83 39.59
CA ALA A 23 -32.64 25.35 39.39
C ALA A 23 -31.58 24.27 39.07
N SER A 24 -31.86 23.00 39.40
CA SER A 24 -30.95 21.88 39.14
C SER A 24 -30.89 21.47 37.66
N CYS A 25 -31.96 21.70 36.91
CA CYS A 25 -32.02 21.31 35.49
C CYS A 25 -31.42 22.33 34.52
N ASN A 26 -30.83 23.44 34.99
CA ASN A 26 -30.29 24.48 34.11
C ASN A 26 -28.80 24.75 34.29
N ARG A 27 -28.05 23.78 34.84
CA ARG A 27 -26.59 23.77 34.69
C ARG A 27 -26.26 23.24 33.30
N SER A 28 -26.47 24.08 32.29
CA SER A 28 -25.83 23.90 31.00
C SER A 28 -24.32 23.84 31.27
N ASP A 29 -23.72 22.66 31.06
CA ASP A 29 -22.31 22.42 31.28
C ASP A 29 -21.49 23.58 30.73
N ARG A 30 -20.65 24.15 31.59
CA ARG A 30 -19.59 25.05 31.13
C ARG A 30 -18.65 24.22 30.29
N PHE A 31 -18.86 24.32 28.98
CA PHE A 31 -18.05 23.79 27.89
C PHE A 31 -16.58 23.60 28.31
N THR A 32 -16.19 22.34 28.51
CA THR A 32 -14.79 21.97 28.63
C THR A 32 -14.14 22.17 27.27
N ALA A 33 -13.03 22.92 27.23
CA ALA A 33 -12.30 23.24 26.00
C ALA A 33 -11.78 22.01 25.23
N TYR A 34 -11.87 20.81 25.84
CA TYR A 34 -11.33 19.56 25.33
C TYR A 34 -12.32 18.71 24.53
N PHE A 35 -13.63 18.98 24.59
CA PHE A 35 -14.61 18.25 23.78
C PHE A 35 -15.22 19.18 22.74
N GLY A 36 -15.05 18.84 21.46
CA GLY A 36 -15.51 19.63 20.33
C GLY A 36 -17.02 19.92 20.39
N ARG A 37 -17.45 20.97 19.67
CA ARG A 37 -18.87 21.31 19.54
C ARG A 37 -19.61 20.15 18.87
N THR A 38 -20.62 19.57 19.54
CA THR A 38 -21.50 18.51 18.99
C THR A 38 -22.50 19.01 17.95
N ARG A 39 -22.44 20.29 17.57
CA ARG A 39 -23.24 20.83 16.47
C ARG A 39 -22.57 20.41 15.16
N PRO A 40 -23.20 19.55 14.35
CA PRO A 40 -22.66 19.21 13.05
C PRO A 40 -22.53 20.48 12.20
N PRO A 41 -21.48 20.60 11.37
CA PRO A 41 -21.40 21.68 10.39
C PRO A 41 -22.61 21.66 9.45
N ALA A 42 -23.00 22.83 8.95
CA ALA A 42 -23.99 22.92 7.89
C ALA A 42 -23.41 22.44 6.55
N GLY A 43 -24.26 21.91 5.67
CA GLY A 43 -23.87 21.45 4.32
C GLY A 43 -23.23 20.05 4.29
N GLU A 44 -22.48 19.78 3.22
CA GLU A 44 -21.79 18.50 2.95
C GLU A 44 -20.42 18.43 3.62
N VAL A 45 -20.35 18.76 4.92
CA VAL A 45 -19.09 18.77 5.67
C VAL A 45 -19.05 17.62 6.65
N LEU A 46 -18.08 16.72 6.48
CA LEU A 46 -17.77 15.69 7.47
C LEU A 46 -16.63 16.18 8.38
N ARG A 47 -16.84 16.11 9.71
CA ARG A 47 -15.78 16.33 10.70
C ARG A 47 -15.59 15.05 11.50
N TYR A 48 -14.37 14.55 11.52
CA TYR A 48 -13.98 13.37 12.30
C TYR A 48 -12.66 13.62 13.02
N VAL A 49 -12.42 12.88 14.09
CA VAL A 49 -11.15 12.89 14.82
C VAL A 49 -10.29 11.78 14.25
N SER A 50 -9.15 12.12 13.64
CA SER A 50 -8.27 11.13 13.00
C SER A 50 -7.46 10.31 14.01
N GLY A 51 -7.22 10.87 15.21
CA GLY A 51 -6.37 10.30 16.24
C GLY A 51 -5.16 11.21 16.47
N ASP A 52 -3.98 10.60 16.58
CA ASP A 52 -2.71 11.31 16.67
C ASP A 52 -2.32 11.99 15.34
N GLU A 53 -1.33 12.87 15.40
CA GLU A 53 -0.77 13.55 14.23
C GLU A 53 -0.15 12.53 13.25
N PRO A 54 -0.47 12.60 11.94
CA PRO A 54 0.18 11.79 10.91
C PRO A 54 1.71 11.91 10.91
N GLU A 55 2.43 10.78 10.83
CA GLU A 55 3.89 10.75 10.65
C GLU A 55 4.30 11.28 9.28
N SER A 56 3.55 10.89 8.25
CA SER A 56 3.78 11.27 6.84
C SER A 56 2.52 11.05 6.03
N LEU A 57 2.37 11.76 4.90
CA LEU A 57 1.33 11.48 3.91
C LEU A 57 1.85 10.72 2.67
N ASP A 58 3.07 10.19 2.75
CA ASP A 58 3.60 9.22 1.81
C ASP A 58 3.10 7.82 2.17
N PRO A 59 2.23 7.20 1.34
CA PRO A 59 1.59 5.93 1.65
C PRO A 59 2.58 4.74 1.71
N GLN A 60 3.83 4.94 1.28
CA GLN A 60 4.85 3.90 1.25
C GLN A 60 5.72 3.87 2.51
N VAL A 61 5.72 4.91 3.35
CA VAL A 61 6.60 4.98 4.55
C VAL A 61 5.84 4.93 5.87
N SER A 62 4.65 5.54 5.96
CA SER A 62 3.84 5.48 7.19
C SER A 62 2.97 4.22 7.26
N THR A 63 2.81 3.71 8.48
CA THR A 63 2.06 2.49 8.81
C THR A 63 0.95 2.73 9.83
N GLY A 64 0.74 3.98 10.25
CA GLY A 64 -0.22 4.32 11.29
C GLY A 64 -1.67 4.24 10.81
N GLN A 65 -2.58 3.98 11.75
CA GLN A 65 -4.02 4.01 11.51
C GLN A 65 -4.57 5.42 11.20
N PRO A 66 -4.08 6.51 11.83
CA PRO A 66 -4.52 7.87 11.47
C PRO A 66 -4.33 8.17 9.98
N GLU A 67 -3.19 7.79 9.42
CA GLU A 67 -2.83 8.03 8.02
C GLU A 67 -3.60 7.12 7.09
N GLY A 68 -3.79 5.84 7.44
CA GLY A 68 -4.62 4.91 6.66
C GLY A 68 -5.99 5.48 6.30
N ARG A 69 -6.65 6.18 7.24
CA ARG A 69 -7.94 6.84 7.01
C ARG A 69 -7.84 8.02 6.05
N ILE A 70 -6.75 8.79 6.15
CA ILE A 70 -6.48 9.93 5.27
C ILE A 70 -6.12 9.44 3.86
N TYR A 71 -5.36 8.35 3.75
CA TYR A 71 -4.99 7.75 2.46
C TYR A 71 -6.17 7.27 1.66
N MET A 72 -7.20 6.71 2.30
CA MET A 72 -8.44 6.33 1.61
C MET A 72 -9.18 7.52 0.99
N ALA A 73 -8.93 8.75 1.49
CA ALA A 73 -9.49 9.97 0.92
C ALA A 73 -8.57 10.59 -0.14
N LEU A 74 -7.25 10.54 0.06
CA LEU A 74 -6.27 11.18 -0.80
C LEU A 74 -5.87 10.32 -2.00
N TYR A 75 -5.79 9.00 -1.88
CA TYR A 75 -5.30 8.11 -2.93
C TYR A 75 -6.36 7.10 -3.36
N GLU A 76 -6.29 6.68 -4.61
CA GLU A 76 -7.08 5.58 -5.14
C GLU A 76 -6.14 4.56 -5.80
N GLY A 77 -6.13 3.33 -5.30
CA GLY A 77 -5.32 2.23 -5.84
C GLY A 77 -5.96 1.59 -7.07
N LEU A 78 -5.39 0.47 -7.53
CA LEU A 78 -5.98 -0.33 -8.60
C LEU A 78 -7.38 -0.82 -8.21
N THR A 79 -7.48 -1.31 -6.98
CA THR A 79 -8.73 -1.70 -6.33
C THR A 79 -8.90 -0.89 -5.05
N VAL A 80 -10.13 -0.85 -4.53
CA VAL A 80 -10.43 -0.27 -3.21
C VAL A 80 -11.22 -1.27 -2.36
N TYR A 81 -11.24 -1.05 -1.05
CA TYR A 81 -12.03 -1.89 -0.14
C TYR A 81 -13.52 -1.67 -0.34
N GLY A 82 -14.25 -2.74 -0.68
CA GLY A 82 -15.70 -2.73 -0.80
C GLY A 82 -16.36 -2.38 0.54
N PRO A 83 -17.32 -1.45 0.56
CA PRO A 83 -17.87 -0.92 1.82
C PRO A 83 -18.75 -1.91 2.60
N LYS A 84 -19.09 -3.07 2.03
CA LYS A 84 -19.99 -4.06 2.63
C LYS A 84 -19.25 -5.25 3.23
N ASP A 85 -18.24 -5.75 2.53
CA ASP A 85 -17.60 -7.04 2.79
C ASP A 85 -16.07 -6.98 2.67
N MET A 86 -15.49 -5.79 2.49
CA MET A 86 -14.07 -5.54 2.29
C MET A 86 -13.46 -6.24 1.07
N GLN A 87 -14.29 -6.82 0.19
CA GLN A 87 -13.81 -7.41 -1.05
C GLN A 87 -13.25 -6.32 -1.97
N PRO A 88 -12.21 -6.61 -2.74
CA PRO A 88 -11.67 -5.63 -3.69
C PRO A 88 -12.74 -5.28 -4.74
N VAL A 89 -13.04 -4.00 -4.88
CA VAL A 89 -13.89 -3.45 -5.94
C VAL A 89 -13.06 -2.52 -6.84
N PRO A 90 -13.51 -2.23 -8.07
CA PRO A 90 -12.82 -1.31 -8.97
C PRO A 90 -12.44 0.03 -8.32
N GLY A 91 -11.18 0.42 -8.47
CA GLY A 91 -10.65 1.75 -8.14
C GLY A 91 -10.23 2.45 -9.43
N VAL A 92 -8.92 2.69 -9.60
CA VAL A 92 -8.36 3.18 -10.87
C VAL A 92 -8.47 2.12 -11.97
N ALA A 93 -8.39 0.83 -11.63
CA ALA A 93 -8.66 -0.25 -12.57
C ALA A 93 -10.16 -0.49 -12.68
N GLU A 94 -10.72 -0.39 -13.89
CA GLU A 94 -12.15 -0.63 -14.15
C GLU A 94 -12.49 -2.12 -14.25
N ARG A 95 -11.51 -2.94 -14.62
CA ARG A 95 -11.58 -4.40 -14.68
C ARG A 95 -10.18 -5.01 -14.63
N TRP A 96 -10.11 -6.31 -14.42
CA TRP A 96 -8.87 -7.08 -14.46
C TRP A 96 -9.11 -8.49 -14.99
N ASP A 97 -8.06 -9.07 -15.56
CA ASP A 97 -7.99 -10.45 -16.01
C ASP A 97 -6.97 -11.20 -15.14
N ILE A 98 -7.32 -12.39 -14.66
CA ILE A 98 -6.44 -13.26 -13.87
C ILE A 98 -6.25 -14.55 -14.66
N ASN A 99 -5.00 -14.99 -14.82
CA ASN A 99 -4.73 -16.27 -15.46
C ASN A 99 -5.19 -17.46 -14.58
N HIS A 100 -5.27 -18.65 -15.19
CA HIS A 100 -5.77 -19.87 -14.53
C HIS A 100 -5.06 -20.16 -13.20
N ASP A 101 -3.75 -19.96 -13.14
CA ASP A 101 -2.92 -20.32 -11.99
C ASP A 101 -2.76 -19.19 -10.97
N SER A 102 -3.43 -18.04 -11.17
CA SER A 102 -3.30 -16.86 -10.30
C SER A 102 -1.86 -16.39 -10.10
N THR A 103 -1.06 -16.44 -11.17
CA THR A 103 0.33 -15.98 -11.23
C THR A 103 0.48 -14.73 -12.08
N GLU A 104 -0.53 -14.35 -12.86
CA GLU A 104 -0.54 -13.13 -13.66
C GLU A 104 -1.86 -12.39 -13.50
N PHE A 105 -1.76 -11.07 -13.27
CA PHE A 105 -2.90 -10.17 -13.12
C PHE A 105 -2.73 -9.00 -14.10
N THR A 106 -3.69 -8.82 -15.00
CA THR A 106 -3.72 -7.70 -15.96
C THR A 106 -4.85 -6.75 -15.59
N PHE A 107 -4.51 -5.52 -15.23
CA PHE A 107 -5.42 -4.46 -14.87
C PHE A 107 -5.63 -3.49 -16.02
N HIS A 108 -6.89 -3.13 -16.28
CA HIS A 108 -7.28 -2.16 -17.29
C HIS A 108 -7.70 -0.88 -16.58
N LEU A 109 -6.98 0.21 -16.81
CA LEU A 109 -7.14 1.47 -16.10
C LEU A 109 -8.16 2.38 -16.79
N ARG A 110 -8.95 3.09 -16.00
CA ARG A 110 -9.89 4.09 -16.51
C ARG A 110 -9.12 5.25 -17.16
N ARG A 111 -9.47 5.59 -18.41
CA ARG A 111 -8.76 6.63 -19.20
C ARG A 111 -8.95 8.06 -18.68
N ASN A 112 -9.97 8.26 -17.86
CA ASN A 112 -10.28 9.54 -17.21
C ASN A 112 -9.64 9.70 -15.83
N ALA A 113 -8.82 8.74 -15.35
CA ALA A 113 -8.09 8.89 -14.09
C ALA A 113 -7.12 10.08 -14.18
N ARG A 114 -7.12 10.92 -13.14
CA ARG A 114 -6.29 12.12 -13.08
C ARG A 114 -5.66 12.27 -11.71
N TRP A 115 -4.45 12.80 -11.71
CA TRP A 115 -3.85 13.43 -10.56
C TRP A 115 -4.56 14.76 -10.23
N SER A 116 -4.43 15.22 -8.99
CA SER A 116 -5.08 16.43 -8.49
C SER A 116 -4.62 17.71 -9.20
N ASN A 117 -3.45 17.68 -9.85
CA ASN A 117 -2.89 18.74 -10.69
C ASN A 117 -3.43 18.70 -12.14
N GLY A 118 -4.22 17.70 -12.52
CA GLY A 118 -4.82 17.54 -13.84
C GLY A 118 -4.06 16.60 -14.79
N ASP A 119 -2.88 16.10 -14.39
CA ASP A 119 -2.12 15.16 -15.22
C ASP A 119 -2.84 13.80 -15.33
N PRO A 120 -2.71 13.09 -16.47
CA PRO A 120 -3.23 11.74 -16.60
C PRO A 120 -2.54 10.79 -15.61
N LEU A 121 -3.33 9.97 -14.91
CA LEU A 121 -2.82 8.84 -14.13
C LEU A 121 -2.78 7.60 -15.04
N THR A 122 -1.61 6.96 -15.14
CA THR A 122 -1.29 5.91 -16.12
C THR A 122 -0.67 4.68 -15.45
N ALA A 123 -0.54 3.59 -16.21
CA ALA A 123 0.13 2.37 -15.75
C ALA A 123 1.60 2.61 -15.35
N LYS A 124 2.26 3.60 -15.97
CA LYS A 124 3.66 3.98 -15.65
C LYS A 124 3.80 4.52 -14.23
N ASP A 125 2.76 5.20 -13.72
CA ASP A 125 2.75 5.71 -12.34
C ASP A 125 2.75 4.54 -11.35
N PHE A 126 1.99 3.48 -11.61
CA PHE A 126 1.99 2.28 -10.76
C PHE A 126 3.32 1.51 -10.83
N VAL A 127 3.91 1.38 -12.02
CA VAL A 127 5.27 0.79 -12.20
C VAL A 127 6.29 1.55 -11.36
N TYR A 128 6.33 2.88 -11.50
CA TYR A 128 7.21 3.73 -10.71
C TYR A 128 6.96 3.56 -9.21
N SER A 129 5.69 3.60 -8.81
CA SER A 129 5.30 3.56 -7.40
C SER A 129 5.70 2.25 -6.75
N LEU A 130 5.39 1.10 -7.34
CA LEU A 130 5.79 -0.19 -6.76
C LEU A 130 7.32 -0.28 -6.62
N ARG A 131 8.06 0.11 -7.66
CA ARG A 131 9.52 0.10 -7.65
C ARG A 131 10.07 1.05 -6.58
N ARG A 132 9.53 2.25 -6.45
CA ARG A 132 9.90 3.19 -5.37
C ARG A 132 9.63 2.58 -4.00
N GLY A 133 8.45 2.02 -3.77
CA GLY A 133 8.09 1.43 -2.48
C GLY A 133 8.98 0.26 -2.08
N LEU A 134 9.47 -0.50 -3.07
CA LEU A 134 10.42 -1.60 -2.88
C LEU A 134 11.88 -1.16 -2.81
N ALA A 135 12.24 0.06 -3.24
CA ALA A 135 13.62 0.51 -3.22
C ALA A 135 14.16 0.51 -1.77
N PRO A 136 15.34 -0.08 -1.50
CA PRO A 136 15.92 -0.10 -0.16
C PRO A 136 16.01 1.30 0.47
N GLU A 137 16.24 2.32 -0.35
CA GLU A 137 16.37 3.71 0.07
C GLU A 137 15.05 4.31 0.59
N THR A 138 13.89 3.82 0.13
CA THR A 138 12.57 4.24 0.65
C THR A 138 12.33 3.70 2.06
N ALA A 139 13.02 2.62 2.45
CA ALA A 139 12.90 1.98 3.76
C ALA A 139 11.42 1.68 4.15
N SER A 140 10.60 1.27 3.17
CA SER A 140 9.19 1.00 3.41
C SER A 140 8.98 -0.15 4.40
N ARG A 141 8.26 0.14 5.47
CA ARG A 141 7.85 -0.87 6.47
C ARG A 141 6.81 -1.86 5.91
N PHE A 142 6.22 -1.58 4.74
CA PHE A 142 5.23 -2.42 4.06
C PHE A 142 5.73 -3.08 2.77
N ALA A 143 7.02 -2.95 2.41
CA ALA A 143 7.59 -3.57 1.21
C ALA A 143 7.29 -5.07 1.08
N PHE A 144 7.24 -5.78 2.22
CA PHE A 144 6.94 -7.21 2.30
C PHE A 144 5.58 -7.59 1.69
N LEU A 145 4.61 -6.68 1.63
CA LEU A 145 3.29 -6.94 1.03
C LEU A 145 3.41 -7.26 -0.48
N ALA A 146 4.43 -6.74 -1.14
CA ALA A 146 4.68 -6.98 -2.56
C ALA A 146 5.63 -8.14 -2.85
N TYR A 147 6.08 -8.92 -1.85
CA TYR A 147 7.02 -10.01 -2.07
C TYR A 147 6.46 -11.18 -2.90
N TYR A 148 5.14 -11.23 -3.07
CA TYR A 148 4.51 -12.14 -4.04
C TYR A 148 4.77 -11.74 -5.49
N VAL A 149 5.10 -10.47 -5.77
CA VAL A 149 5.50 -10.00 -7.10
C VAL A 149 6.90 -10.51 -7.40
N LYS A 150 7.08 -11.11 -8.59
CA LYS A 150 8.35 -11.75 -8.95
C LYS A 150 9.52 -10.77 -8.84
N TYR A 151 10.60 -11.21 -8.22
CA TYR A 151 11.80 -10.43 -7.90
C TYR A 151 11.62 -9.19 -7.00
N ALA A 152 10.43 -8.93 -6.44
CA ALA A 152 10.23 -7.80 -5.53
C ALA A 152 11.04 -7.92 -4.22
N GLN A 153 11.04 -9.10 -3.59
CA GLN A 153 11.84 -9.35 -2.39
C GLN A 153 13.35 -9.27 -2.69
N PRO A 154 13.90 -9.98 -3.69
CA PRO A 154 15.30 -9.83 -4.08
C PRO A 154 15.71 -8.37 -4.34
N TYR A 155 14.87 -7.58 -4.99
CA TYR A 155 15.15 -6.16 -5.22
C TYR A 155 15.18 -5.37 -3.89
N ASN A 156 14.18 -5.54 -3.02
CA ASN A 156 14.12 -4.84 -1.74
C ASN A 156 15.26 -5.22 -0.78
N GLU A 157 15.71 -6.46 -0.82
CA GLU A 157 16.82 -6.96 0.00
C GLU A 157 18.21 -6.66 -0.62
N GLY A 158 18.25 -6.04 -1.80
CA GLY A 158 19.50 -5.76 -2.51
C GLY A 158 20.24 -7.01 -2.97
N ALA A 159 19.51 -8.10 -3.24
CA ALA A 159 20.05 -9.37 -3.68
C ALA A 159 20.76 -9.27 -5.05
N VAL A 160 21.47 -10.35 -5.40
CA VAL A 160 22.16 -10.50 -6.67
C VAL A 160 21.67 -11.74 -7.40
N PHE A 161 21.54 -11.63 -8.72
CA PHE A 161 21.52 -12.77 -9.62
C PHE A 161 22.92 -13.35 -9.83
N VAL A 162 22.97 -14.61 -10.25
CA VAL A 162 24.22 -15.27 -10.64
C VAL A 162 24.27 -15.48 -12.14
N ARG A 163 25.31 -14.95 -12.77
CA ARG A 163 25.53 -15.02 -14.22
C ARG A 163 26.82 -15.76 -14.54
N ASP A 164 26.76 -16.59 -15.57
CA ASP A 164 27.95 -17.18 -16.17
C ASP A 164 28.58 -16.17 -17.14
N PRO A 165 29.81 -15.68 -16.88
CA PRO A 165 30.43 -14.68 -17.75
C PRO A 165 30.86 -15.26 -19.11
N GLN A 166 31.01 -16.58 -19.24
CA GLN A 166 31.42 -17.22 -20.49
C GLN A 166 30.24 -17.37 -21.46
N THR A 167 29.07 -17.73 -20.94
CA THR A 167 27.86 -17.95 -21.77
C THR A 167 26.89 -16.77 -21.76
N GLY A 168 27.03 -15.87 -20.78
CA GLY A 168 26.10 -14.77 -20.51
C GLY A 168 24.78 -15.20 -19.86
N GLN A 169 24.58 -16.49 -19.60
CA GLN A 169 23.34 -17.04 -19.04
C GLN A 169 23.26 -16.88 -17.52
N PHE A 170 22.05 -16.73 -16.99
CA PHE A 170 21.80 -16.72 -15.55
C PHE A 170 21.52 -18.13 -15.05
N LEU A 171 22.03 -18.46 -13.87
CA LEU A 171 21.69 -19.71 -13.18
C LEU A 171 20.24 -19.63 -12.71
N LEU A 172 19.56 -20.78 -12.71
CA LEU A 172 18.14 -20.86 -12.37
C LEU A 172 17.96 -21.48 -11.00
N ARG A 173 16.96 -20.99 -10.26
CA ARG A 173 16.62 -21.46 -8.91
C ARG A 173 16.33 -22.96 -8.89
N LYS A 174 15.55 -23.44 -9.86
CA LYS A 174 15.15 -24.85 -10.00
C LYS A 174 16.32 -25.85 -10.05
N ASP A 175 17.51 -25.42 -10.48
CA ASP A 175 18.68 -26.30 -10.60
C ASP A 175 19.28 -26.67 -9.22
N PHE A 176 18.84 -25.96 -8.18
CA PHE A 176 19.31 -26.08 -6.80
C PHE A 176 18.20 -26.52 -5.81
N GLU A 177 16.95 -26.70 -6.27
CA GLU A 177 15.86 -27.18 -5.42
C GLU A 177 15.72 -28.72 -5.45
N PRO A 178 15.46 -29.37 -4.30
CA PRO A 178 15.17 -30.81 -4.28
C PRO A 178 13.78 -31.09 -4.86
N GLY A 179 13.70 -31.95 -5.88
CA GLY A 179 12.42 -32.46 -6.42
C GLY A 179 11.82 -31.65 -7.57
N ALA A 180 12.62 -30.92 -8.35
CA ALA A 180 12.15 -30.17 -9.53
C ALA A 180 11.24 -31.02 -10.42
N ALA A 181 9.97 -30.61 -10.52
CA ALA A 181 8.99 -31.24 -11.40
C ALA A 181 9.43 -31.10 -12.87
N THR A 182 8.95 -32.04 -13.68
CA THR A 182 9.17 -32.10 -15.13
C THR A 182 8.75 -30.78 -15.79
N PRO A 183 9.43 -30.29 -16.84
CA PRO A 183 9.07 -29.03 -17.47
C PRO A 183 7.65 -29.12 -18.02
N GLU A 184 6.72 -28.33 -17.47
CA GLU A 184 5.46 -28.07 -18.15
C GLU A 184 5.77 -27.44 -19.51
N ALA A 185 5.02 -27.86 -20.52
CA ALA A 185 5.18 -27.37 -21.88
C ALA A 185 5.11 -25.84 -21.85
N GLN A 186 6.18 -25.19 -22.29
CA GLN A 186 6.22 -23.74 -22.45
C GLN A 186 5.08 -23.36 -23.39
N ALA A 187 4.03 -22.74 -22.85
CA ALA A 187 3.08 -22.02 -23.68
C ALA A 187 3.88 -20.97 -24.46
N GLU A 188 3.54 -20.74 -25.74
CA GLU A 188 4.10 -19.64 -26.50
C GLU A 188 3.99 -18.34 -25.69
N ILE A 189 5.13 -17.81 -25.25
CA ILE A 189 5.16 -16.60 -24.43
C ILE A 189 4.99 -15.40 -25.35
N SER A 190 3.73 -15.12 -25.70
CA SER A 190 3.35 -13.91 -26.43
C SER A 190 3.39 -12.71 -25.49
N GLY A 191 4.10 -11.64 -25.85
CA GLY A 191 4.15 -10.45 -25.02
C GLY A 191 5.33 -9.54 -25.32
N THR A 192 5.54 -8.56 -24.45
CA THR A 192 6.70 -7.66 -24.48
C THR A 192 7.99 -8.46 -24.21
N GLN A 193 9.15 -7.87 -24.51
CA GLN A 193 10.44 -8.47 -24.13
C GLN A 193 10.54 -8.70 -22.62
N PHE A 194 10.00 -7.78 -21.82
CA PHE A 194 9.92 -7.93 -20.38
C PHE A 194 9.02 -9.10 -19.97
N HIS A 195 7.87 -9.27 -20.62
CA HIS A 195 6.95 -10.38 -20.35
C HIS A 195 7.58 -11.75 -20.63
N GLN A 196 8.40 -11.86 -21.68
CA GLN A 196 9.17 -13.06 -21.96
C GLN A 196 10.21 -13.34 -20.88
N PHE A 197 10.93 -12.30 -20.44
CA PHE A 197 11.89 -12.40 -19.34
C PHE A 197 11.21 -12.83 -18.04
N ILE A 198 10.11 -12.18 -17.66
CA ILE A 198 9.48 -12.38 -16.35
C ILE A 198 8.78 -13.73 -16.25
N ASN A 199 8.34 -14.31 -17.37
CA ASN A 199 7.77 -15.66 -17.41
C ASN A 199 8.81 -16.77 -17.61
N ALA A 200 10.09 -16.43 -17.83
CA ALA A 200 11.16 -17.42 -17.83
C ALA A 200 11.30 -18.07 -16.43
N PRO A 201 11.88 -19.27 -16.33
CA PRO A 201 12.23 -19.88 -15.04
C PRO A 201 12.98 -18.91 -14.14
N GLU A 202 12.68 -18.96 -12.85
CA GLU A 202 13.23 -17.99 -11.90
C GLU A 202 14.76 -18.07 -11.84
N ARG A 203 15.42 -16.91 -11.96
CA ARG A 203 16.87 -16.78 -11.78
C ARG A 203 17.22 -17.03 -10.32
N LEU A 204 18.34 -17.70 -10.08
CA LEU A 204 18.89 -17.87 -8.74
C LEU A 204 19.26 -16.50 -8.16
N THR A 205 18.71 -16.20 -6.97
CA THR A 205 19.00 -14.99 -6.19
C THR A 205 19.78 -15.35 -4.93
N LEU A 206 20.82 -14.58 -4.63
CA LEU A 206 21.62 -14.70 -3.41
C LEU A 206 21.69 -13.36 -2.69
N PRO A 207 22.00 -13.33 -1.37
CA PRO A 207 22.17 -12.08 -0.64
C PRO A 207 23.14 -11.10 -1.34
N GLY A 208 22.85 -9.81 -1.22
CA GLY A 208 23.68 -8.75 -1.80
C GLY A 208 24.98 -8.50 -1.06
N ASP A 209 25.01 -8.79 0.24
CA ASP A 209 26.18 -8.61 1.09
C ASP A 209 27.04 -9.89 1.17
N GLU A 210 28.34 -9.69 1.30
CA GLU A 210 29.32 -10.78 1.32
C GLU A 210 29.08 -11.76 2.47
N LYS A 211 28.70 -11.25 3.66
CA LYS A 211 28.44 -12.07 4.85
C LYS A 211 27.23 -12.96 4.68
N GLY A 212 26.13 -12.40 4.18
CA GLY A 212 24.90 -13.11 3.84
C GLY A 212 25.16 -14.21 2.81
N ARG A 213 25.90 -13.89 1.73
CA ARG A 213 26.31 -14.90 0.74
C ARG A 213 27.15 -15.99 1.38
N ALA A 214 28.21 -15.65 2.10
CA ALA A 214 29.09 -16.63 2.73
C ALA A 214 28.32 -17.61 3.63
N LYS A 215 27.32 -17.12 4.37
CA LYS A 215 26.44 -17.97 5.19
C LYS A 215 25.63 -18.96 4.35
N VAL A 216 25.04 -18.51 3.24
CA VAL A 216 24.27 -19.38 2.33
C VAL A 216 25.18 -20.43 1.69
N LEU A 217 26.37 -20.04 1.22
CA LEU A 217 27.31 -20.96 0.57
C LEU A 217 27.88 -22.00 1.52
N ALA A 218 28.14 -21.63 2.77
CA ALA A 218 28.60 -22.58 3.79
C ALA A 218 27.56 -23.67 4.10
N ALA A 219 26.27 -23.39 3.89
CA ALA A 219 25.18 -24.33 4.12
C ALA A 219 24.93 -25.29 2.94
N ASP A 220 25.43 -24.96 1.73
CA ASP A 220 25.20 -25.74 0.51
C ASP A 220 26.49 -25.86 -0.33
N PRO A 221 27.26 -26.97 -0.17
CA PRO A 221 28.48 -27.20 -0.94
C PRO A 221 28.25 -27.34 -2.46
N LYS A 222 27.07 -27.82 -2.89
CA LYS A 222 26.73 -27.95 -4.32
C LYS A 222 26.57 -26.55 -4.92
N LEU A 223 25.85 -25.68 -4.22
CA LEU A 223 25.74 -24.28 -4.60
C LEU A 223 27.12 -23.61 -4.61
N GLN A 224 27.93 -23.78 -3.57
CA GLN A 224 29.28 -23.20 -3.52
C GLN A 224 30.13 -23.59 -4.73
N ALA A 225 30.12 -24.86 -5.13
CA ALA A 225 30.85 -25.33 -6.30
C ALA A 225 30.32 -24.72 -7.61
N ALA A 226 29.00 -24.58 -7.75
CA ALA A 226 28.37 -24.03 -8.95
C ALA A 226 28.64 -22.52 -9.16
N LEU A 227 28.94 -21.79 -8.10
CA LEU A 227 29.24 -20.35 -8.15
C LEU A 227 30.71 -20.03 -8.48
N ALA A 228 31.60 -21.02 -8.55
CA ALA A 228 33.00 -20.78 -8.86
C ALA A 228 33.15 -20.10 -10.23
N GLY A 229 33.78 -18.92 -10.24
CA GLY A 229 34.00 -18.13 -11.47
C GLY A 229 32.74 -17.47 -12.05
N LYS A 230 31.63 -17.41 -11.29
CA LYS A 230 30.41 -16.72 -11.72
C LYS A 230 30.44 -15.24 -11.33
N GLU A 231 29.68 -14.45 -12.07
CA GLU A 231 29.44 -13.02 -11.84
C GLU A 231 28.18 -12.81 -11.01
N PHE A 232 28.20 -11.84 -10.10
CA PHE A 232 27.03 -11.42 -9.34
C PHE A 232 26.48 -10.11 -9.89
N VAL A 233 25.23 -10.13 -10.36
CA VAL A 233 24.56 -8.97 -10.95
C VAL A 233 23.48 -8.49 -10.00
N LYS A 234 23.50 -7.22 -9.58
CA LYS A 234 22.49 -6.67 -8.68
C LYS A 234 21.10 -6.81 -9.30
N VAL A 235 20.12 -7.27 -8.51
CA VAL A 235 18.71 -7.22 -8.90
C VAL A 235 18.29 -5.75 -8.94
N ALA A 236 17.80 -5.30 -10.08
CA ALA A 236 17.42 -3.91 -10.33
C ALA A 236 15.90 -3.71 -10.24
N ALA A 237 15.47 -2.45 -10.18
CA ALA A 237 14.05 -2.11 -10.15
C ALA A 237 13.33 -2.64 -11.41
N GLU A 238 14.03 -2.65 -12.53
CA GLU A 238 13.58 -3.13 -13.84
C GLU A 238 13.32 -4.64 -13.87
N ASP A 239 13.86 -5.40 -12.92
CA ASP A 239 13.61 -6.84 -12.83
C ASP A 239 12.29 -7.15 -12.10
N VAL A 240 11.75 -6.22 -11.30
CA VAL A 240 10.51 -6.43 -10.54
C VAL A 240 9.34 -6.71 -11.50
N GLY A 241 8.58 -7.77 -11.22
CA GLY A 241 7.47 -8.32 -12.01
C GLY A 241 6.23 -7.43 -12.14
N ILE A 242 6.42 -6.19 -12.59
CA ILE A 242 5.39 -5.21 -12.92
C ILE A 242 5.76 -4.51 -14.23
N GLU A 243 4.81 -4.39 -15.14
CA GLU A 243 5.00 -3.64 -16.38
C GLU A 243 3.75 -2.85 -16.79
N ALA A 244 4.00 -1.70 -17.42
CA ALA A 244 3.00 -0.97 -18.19
C ALA A 244 3.03 -1.51 -19.62
N VAL A 245 2.07 -2.36 -19.99
CA VAL A 245 1.94 -2.89 -21.35
C VAL A 245 1.63 -1.76 -22.33
N ASP A 246 0.79 -0.81 -21.88
CA ASP A 246 0.56 0.49 -22.49
C ASP A 246 0.20 1.50 -21.37
N ASP A 247 -0.24 2.71 -21.71
CA ASP A 247 -0.57 3.76 -20.73
C ASP A 247 -1.74 3.40 -19.79
N TYR A 248 -2.60 2.45 -20.18
CA TYR A 248 -3.81 2.07 -19.45
C TYR A 248 -3.92 0.55 -19.22
N THR A 249 -2.87 -0.21 -19.51
CA THR A 249 -2.81 -1.65 -19.23
C THR A 249 -1.59 -1.94 -18.37
N LEU A 250 -1.83 -2.37 -17.12
CA LEU A 250 -0.79 -2.72 -16.15
C LEU A 250 -0.82 -4.23 -15.90
N ARG A 251 0.35 -4.87 -15.90
CA ARG A 251 0.45 -6.30 -15.66
C ARG A 251 1.41 -6.60 -14.52
N TYR A 252 0.98 -7.48 -13.63
CA TYR A 252 1.80 -8.08 -12.57
C TYR A 252 2.07 -9.55 -12.87
N THR A 253 3.30 -9.98 -12.62
CA THR A 253 3.70 -11.39 -12.62
C THR A 253 4.19 -11.74 -11.22
N LEU A 254 3.61 -12.80 -10.67
CA LEU A 254 3.90 -13.27 -9.32
C LEU A 254 4.95 -14.38 -9.33
N VAL A 255 5.66 -14.51 -8.21
CA VAL A 255 6.65 -15.59 -8.01
C VAL A 255 5.99 -16.95 -7.82
N GLN A 256 4.75 -16.97 -7.34
CA GLN A 256 3.95 -18.17 -7.08
C GLN A 256 2.44 -17.85 -7.16
N PRO A 257 1.57 -18.86 -7.32
CA PRO A 257 0.11 -18.69 -7.27
C PRO A 257 -0.36 -17.95 -6.01
N ALA A 258 -1.09 -16.84 -6.18
CA ALA A 258 -1.65 -16.07 -5.07
C ALA A 258 -2.98 -15.40 -5.45
N SER A 259 -4.08 -16.14 -5.33
CA SER A 259 -5.43 -15.63 -5.63
C SER A 259 -5.85 -14.43 -4.76
N PHE A 260 -5.30 -14.31 -3.55
CA PHE A 260 -5.54 -13.17 -2.65
C PHE A 260 -4.79 -11.88 -3.06
N PHE A 261 -3.91 -11.93 -4.07
CA PHE A 261 -3.12 -10.77 -4.49
C PHE A 261 -3.99 -9.57 -4.89
N LEU A 262 -5.16 -9.84 -5.49
CA LEU A 262 -6.15 -8.79 -5.80
C LEU A 262 -6.61 -8.01 -4.56
N GLY A 263 -6.69 -8.66 -3.40
CA GLY A 263 -7.00 -7.97 -2.14
C GLY A 263 -5.86 -7.10 -1.63
N LEU A 264 -4.61 -7.48 -1.93
CA LEU A 264 -3.43 -6.70 -1.56
C LEU A 264 -3.37 -5.38 -2.32
N THR A 265 -3.85 -5.33 -3.57
CA THR A 265 -3.83 -4.09 -4.37
C THR A 265 -4.74 -2.98 -3.85
N SER A 266 -5.60 -3.27 -2.87
CA SER A 266 -6.38 -2.26 -2.13
C SER A 266 -5.61 -1.60 -0.99
N ASN A 267 -4.46 -2.16 -0.60
CA ASN A 267 -3.63 -1.61 0.46
C ASN A 267 -2.88 -0.35 -0.04
N GLN A 268 -2.73 0.64 0.85
CA GLN A 268 -2.05 1.92 0.56
C GLN A 268 -0.64 1.77 -0.03
N PHE A 269 0.08 0.69 0.29
CA PHE A 269 1.41 0.44 -0.29
C PHE A 269 1.38 0.35 -1.83
N PHE A 270 0.28 -0.16 -2.39
CA PHE A 270 0.07 -0.30 -3.84
C PHE A 270 -0.55 0.93 -4.49
N SER A 271 -0.87 1.97 -3.73
CA SER A 271 -1.36 3.23 -4.28
C SER A 271 -0.30 3.90 -5.15
N PRO A 272 -0.68 4.56 -6.25
CA PRO A 272 0.27 5.31 -7.05
C PRO A 272 0.72 6.56 -6.28
N VAL A 273 1.97 6.97 -6.49
CA VAL A 273 2.56 8.21 -5.97
C VAL A 273 3.07 9.10 -7.12
N PRO A 274 2.99 10.44 -6.99
CA PRO A 274 3.26 11.39 -8.07
C PRO A 274 4.76 11.57 -8.31
N ARG A 275 5.33 10.84 -9.28
CA ARG A 275 6.77 10.90 -9.62
C ARG A 275 7.30 12.33 -9.77
N ALA A 276 6.60 13.17 -10.52
CA ALA A 276 7.03 14.54 -10.78
C ALA A 276 7.11 15.39 -9.51
N ALA A 277 6.15 15.24 -8.58
CA ALA A 277 6.18 15.95 -7.30
C ALA A 277 7.30 15.40 -6.40
N ILE A 278 7.53 14.09 -6.40
CA ILE A 278 8.64 13.47 -5.66
C ILE A 278 9.99 13.98 -6.16
N GLU A 279 10.20 14.01 -7.47
CA GLU A 279 11.45 14.50 -8.08
C GLU A 279 11.64 16.00 -7.82
N GLN A 280 10.58 16.79 -7.81
CA GLN A 280 10.63 18.23 -7.58
C GLN A 280 10.89 18.60 -6.10
N TYR A 281 10.22 17.94 -5.16
CA TYR A 281 10.19 18.34 -3.75
C TYR A 281 10.98 17.41 -2.82
N GLY A 282 11.51 16.29 -3.33
CA GLY A 282 12.26 15.31 -2.53
C GLY A 282 11.46 14.85 -1.32
N ASP A 283 12.08 14.82 -0.14
CA ASP A 283 11.45 14.38 1.12
C ASP A 283 10.24 15.22 1.55
N GLN A 284 10.07 16.43 0.97
CA GLN A 284 8.94 17.32 1.28
C GLN A 284 7.73 17.13 0.36
N TRP A 285 7.77 16.18 -0.58
CA TRP A 285 6.70 15.99 -1.57
C TRP A 285 5.34 15.72 -0.96
N ALA A 286 5.29 15.04 0.20
CA ALA A 286 4.06 14.68 0.88
C ALA A 286 3.51 15.80 1.80
N GLN A 287 4.16 16.97 1.86
CA GLN A 287 3.72 18.09 2.68
C GLN A 287 2.55 18.85 2.03
N PRO A 288 1.68 19.51 2.82
CA PRO A 288 0.67 20.42 2.30
C PRO A 288 1.28 21.46 1.35
N GLY A 289 0.63 21.68 0.20
CA GLY A 289 1.11 22.59 -0.85
C GLY A 289 2.03 21.94 -1.90
N HIS A 290 2.64 20.79 -1.60
CA HIS A 290 3.46 20.02 -2.56
C HIS A 290 2.77 18.74 -3.04
N ILE A 291 1.98 18.11 -2.17
CA ILE A 291 1.38 16.82 -2.42
C ILE A 291 0.42 16.84 -3.61
N VAL A 292 0.58 15.85 -4.49
CA VAL A 292 -0.32 15.57 -5.61
C VAL A 292 -0.94 14.21 -5.37
N THR A 293 -2.26 14.12 -5.49
CA THR A 293 -3.05 12.97 -5.04
C THR A 293 -4.03 12.55 -6.14
N CYS A 294 -4.63 11.37 -6.06
CA CYS A 294 -5.48 10.81 -7.12
C CYS A 294 -6.84 10.30 -6.63
N GLY A 295 -7.10 10.40 -5.33
CA GLY A 295 -8.32 9.98 -4.68
C GLY A 295 -9.44 11.04 -4.75
N PRO A 296 -10.57 10.76 -4.08
CA PRO A 296 -11.76 11.60 -4.12
C PRO A 296 -11.59 12.97 -3.48
N PHE A 297 -10.58 13.16 -2.62
CA PHE A 297 -10.31 14.43 -1.94
C PHE A 297 -8.88 14.94 -2.19
N LYS A 298 -8.72 16.24 -2.07
CA LYS A 298 -7.43 16.93 -2.03
C LYS A 298 -7.15 17.36 -0.58
N LEU A 299 -5.88 17.42 -0.21
CA LEU A 299 -5.44 17.93 1.09
C LEU A 299 -5.66 19.45 1.18
#